data_AF-A0A7V8F5M7-F1
#
_entry.id   AF-A0A7V8F5M7-F1
#
_cell.length_a   1.000
_cell.length_b   1.000
_cell.length_c   1.000
_cell.angle_alpha   90.00
_cell.angle_beta   90.00
_cell.angle_gamma   90.00
#
_symmetry.space_group_name_H-M   'P 1'
#
loop_
_entity.id
_entity.type
_entity.pdbx_description
1 polymer ?
#
loop_
_entity_poly.entity_id
_entity_poly.type
_entity_poly.pdbx_seq_one_letter_code
_entity_poly.pdbx_strand_id
1 'polypeptide(L)'
;MTKAGGWRIFEKLGDITVMVPDDDACRIAQVNGSFSGLHTETEARDFVFRHVVKGQVNLQSVDRPRTLGVIEGERVIANWVPVSSPVQSVREGQVAYATALSGAPLPLRVEKGSAYIGRARIQGATGFVVLGGSVFVVDGCVI
;
A
#
# COMPACT_ATOMS: atom_id res chain seq x y z
N MET A 1 23.84 4.88 -21.06
CA MET A 1 22.89 5.28 -20.00
C MET A 1 21.48 5.01 -20.49
N THR A 2 20.93 3.85 -20.18
CA THR A 2 19.50 3.56 -20.37
C THR A 2 18.74 4.44 -19.38
N LYS A 3 17.94 5.37 -19.88
CA LYS A 3 17.03 6.17 -19.03
C LYS A 3 16.14 5.18 -18.27
N ALA A 4 16.04 5.32 -16.96
CA ALA A 4 15.06 4.62 -16.14
C ALA A 4 13.65 4.94 -16.67
N GLY A 5 13.18 4.12 -17.61
CA GLY A 5 11.88 4.25 -18.26
C GLY A 5 10.86 3.52 -17.41
N GLY A 6 9.97 4.26 -16.74
CA GLY A 6 8.92 3.66 -15.92
C GLY A 6 8.00 4.69 -15.27
N TRP A 7 8.51 5.89 -14.97
CA TRP A 7 7.78 6.91 -14.22
C TRP A 7 6.56 7.51 -14.94
N ARG A 8 6.56 7.53 -16.27
CA ARG A 8 5.45 8.06 -17.08
C ARG A 8 4.12 7.35 -16.87
N ILE A 9 4.12 6.11 -16.37
CA ILE A 9 2.87 5.41 -16.06
C ILE A 9 2.16 6.06 -14.86
N PHE A 10 2.92 6.58 -13.88
CA PHE A 10 2.36 7.24 -12.70
C PHE A 10 1.86 8.65 -12.98
N GLU A 11 2.45 9.36 -13.94
CA GLU A 11 2.05 10.73 -14.32
C GLU A 11 0.61 10.83 -14.85
N LYS A 12 0.06 9.73 -15.37
CA LYS A 12 -1.32 9.66 -15.88
C LYS A 12 -2.29 8.96 -14.94
N LEU A 13 -1.78 8.35 -13.87
CA LEU A 13 -2.61 7.72 -12.87
C LEU A 13 -3.09 8.83 -11.94
N GLY A 14 -4.42 8.92 -11.73
CA GLY A 14 -5.01 9.75 -10.69
C GLY A 14 -4.69 9.18 -9.31
N ASP A 15 -5.60 9.35 -8.35
CA ASP A 15 -5.46 8.81 -7.00
C ASP A 15 -4.92 7.37 -6.98
N ILE A 16 -3.69 7.17 -6.49
CA ILE A 16 -3.02 5.87 -6.31
C ILE A 16 -2.52 5.68 -4.90
N THR A 17 -2.30 4.43 -4.52
CA THR A 17 -1.65 4.05 -3.26
C THR A 17 -0.41 3.23 -3.57
N VAL A 18 0.77 3.71 -3.18
CA VAL A 18 2.05 3.03 -3.36
C VAL A 18 2.46 2.39 -2.04
N MET A 19 2.79 1.10 -2.09
CA MET A 19 3.28 0.33 -0.96
C MET A 19 4.76 0.07 -1.18
N VAL A 20 5.60 0.59 -0.29
CA VAL A 20 7.05 0.48 -0.37
C VAL A 20 7.50 -0.47 0.73
N PRO A 21 8.01 -1.66 0.40
CA PRO A 21 8.57 -2.53 1.43
C PRO A 21 9.74 -1.83 2.11
N ASP A 22 9.86 -2.00 3.43
CA ASP A 22 11.07 -1.57 4.12
C ASP A 22 12.31 -2.36 3.62
N ASP A 23 13.51 -1.84 3.92
CA ASP A 23 14.77 -2.43 3.46
C ASP A 23 14.94 -3.90 3.92
N ASP A 24 14.32 -4.26 5.06
CA ASP A 24 14.42 -5.58 5.66
C ASP A 24 13.38 -6.57 5.13
N ALA A 25 12.23 -6.11 4.65
CA ALA A 25 11.09 -6.92 4.26
C ALA A 25 11.46 -7.86 3.12
N CYS A 26 12.18 -7.36 2.10
CA CYS A 26 12.64 -8.19 0.99
C CYS A 26 13.78 -9.12 1.36
N ARG A 27 14.66 -8.70 2.26
CA ARG A 27 15.71 -9.57 2.81
C ARG A 27 15.12 -10.73 3.59
N ILE A 28 14.15 -10.46 4.47
CA ILE A 28 13.43 -11.49 5.24
C ILE A 28 12.68 -12.44 4.31
N ALA A 29 12.01 -11.90 3.28
CA ALA A 29 11.31 -12.70 2.27
C ALA A 29 12.25 -13.60 1.44
N GLN A 30 13.50 -13.21 1.24
CA GLN A 30 14.51 -14.06 0.62
C GLN A 30 14.95 -15.19 1.55
N VAL A 31 15.26 -14.85 2.81
CA VAL A 31 15.70 -15.84 3.81
C VAL A 31 14.63 -16.92 4.05
N ASN A 32 13.36 -16.54 4.05
CA ASN A 32 12.25 -17.48 4.24
C ASN A 32 11.76 -18.16 2.94
N GLY A 33 12.39 -17.87 1.79
CA GLY A 33 12.07 -18.46 0.49
C GLY A 33 10.79 -17.96 -0.18
N SER A 34 10.13 -16.93 0.35
CA SER A 34 8.90 -16.36 -0.23
C SER A 34 9.15 -15.32 -1.34
N PHE A 35 10.39 -14.94 -1.57
CA PHE A 35 10.82 -14.04 -2.65
C PHE A 35 12.23 -14.39 -3.13
N SER A 36 12.44 -14.57 -4.44
CA SER A 36 13.74 -14.95 -5.01
C SER A 36 14.58 -13.77 -5.50
N GLY A 37 14.14 -12.53 -5.26
CA GLY A 37 14.75 -11.33 -5.85
C GLY A 37 14.18 -10.97 -7.22
N LEU A 38 14.71 -9.88 -7.79
CA LEU A 38 14.36 -9.35 -9.12
C LEU A 38 15.61 -9.44 -9.99
N HIS A 39 15.57 -10.23 -11.04
CA HIS A 39 16.73 -10.50 -11.93
C HIS A 39 16.54 -9.88 -13.30
N THR A 40 15.31 -9.51 -13.66
CA THR A 40 14.93 -8.95 -14.95
C THR A 40 14.12 -7.65 -14.81
N GLU A 41 14.10 -6.84 -15.87
CA GLU A 41 13.25 -5.64 -15.91
C GLU A 41 11.76 -5.98 -15.79
N THR A 42 11.32 -7.09 -16.40
CA THR A 42 9.93 -7.56 -16.32
C THR A 42 9.54 -7.89 -14.89
N GLU A 43 10.39 -8.63 -14.15
CA GLU A 43 10.15 -8.93 -12.74
C GLU A 43 10.09 -7.65 -11.89
N ALA A 44 11.01 -6.70 -12.13
CA ALA A 44 11.00 -5.42 -11.43
C ALA A 44 9.75 -4.60 -11.71
N ARG A 45 9.26 -4.60 -12.95
CA ARG A 45 8.02 -3.93 -13.34
C ARG A 45 6.79 -4.58 -12.70
N ASP A 46 6.70 -5.91 -12.76
CA ASP A 46 5.60 -6.66 -12.16
C ASP A 46 5.57 -6.51 -10.64
N PHE A 47 6.74 -6.47 -10.01
CA PHE A 47 6.89 -6.14 -8.60
C PHE A 47 6.27 -4.78 -8.30
N VAL A 48 6.70 -3.73 -8.99
CA VAL A 48 6.14 -2.38 -8.83
C VAL A 48 4.63 -2.36 -9.08
N PHE A 49 4.12 -3.08 -10.09
CA PHE A 49 2.69 -3.09 -10.42
C PHE A 49 1.83 -3.81 -9.37
N ARG A 50 2.38 -4.79 -8.65
CA ARG A 50 1.71 -5.41 -7.49
C ARG A 50 1.75 -4.50 -6.26
N HIS A 51 2.76 -3.64 -6.17
CA HIS A 51 2.96 -2.71 -5.06
C HIS A 51 2.26 -1.37 -5.23
N VAL A 52 1.54 -1.17 -6.34
CA VAL A 52 0.77 0.06 -6.59
C VAL A 52 -0.69 -0.30 -6.78
N VAL A 53 -1.55 0.37 -6.05
CA VAL A 53 -3.00 0.15 -6.01
C VAL A 53 -3.71 1.34 -6.65
N LYS A 54 -4.76 1.05 -7.42
CA LYS A 54 -5.64 2.04 -8.05
C LYS A 54 -6.62 2.60 -7.03
N GLY A 55 -6.57 3.90 -6.77
CA GLY A 55 -7.34 4.59 -5.72
C GLY A 55 -6.44 4.99 -4.54
N GLN A 56 -6.98 5.78 -3.63
CA GLN A 56 -6.23 6.34 -2.50
C GLN A 56 -6.68 5.76 -1.15
N VAL A 57 -5.75 5.23 -0.37
CA VAL A 57 -5.95 4.85 1.03
C VAL A 57 -5.45 5.97 1.93
N ASN A 58 -6.30 6.41 2.86
CA ASN A 58 -5.93 7.32 3.92
C ASN A 58 -6.16 6.64 5.27
N LEU A 59 -5.17 6.66 6.15
CA LEU A 59 -5.30 6.10 7.50
C LEU A 59 -5.60 7.20 8.52
N GLN A 60 -6.51 6.90 9.45
CA GLN A 60 -6.81 7.76 10.57
C GLN A 60 -6.87 6.94 11.85
N SER A 61 -6.31 7.49 12.91
CA SER A 61 -6.49 6.98 14.27
C SER A 61 -7.85 7.36 14.85
N VAL A 62 -8.56 6.39 15.41
CA VAL A 62 -9.84 6.59 16.12
C VAL A 62 -9.61 7.30 17.46
N ASP A 63 -8.46 7.08 18.06
CA ASP A 63 -8.09 7.66 19.34
C ASP A 63 -7.65 9.13 19.18
N ARG A 64 -7.54 9.62 17.93
CA ARG A 64 -7.26 11.01 17.57
C ARG A 64 -8.40 11.63 16.77
N PRO A 65 -9.10 12.64 17.30
CA PRO A 65 -10.30 13.14 16.66
C PRO A 65 -10.07 13.93 15.34
N ARG A 66 -8.83 14.27 14.96
CA ARG A 66 -8.59 15.27 13.88
C ARG A 66 -7.33 15.09 13.01
N THR A 67 -6.63 13.96 13.03
CA THR A 67 -5.37 13.83 12.29
C THR A 67 -5.42 12.70 11.26
N LEU A 68 -5.10 13.02 10.01
CA LEU A 68 -4.74 12.03 8.99
C LEU A 68 -3.35 11.50 9.35
N GLY A 69 -3.27 10.23 9.74
CA GLY A 69 -2.08 9.64 10.34
C GLY A 69 -2.42 8.71 11.51
N VAL A 70 -1.50 7.81 11.81
CA VAL A 70 -1.64 6.77 12.85
C VAL A 70 -0.38 6.75 13.69
N ILE A 71 -0.50 6.70 15.02
CA ILE A 71 0.63 6.30 15.87
C ILE A 71 0.55 4.80 16.13
N GLU A 72 1.72 4.17 16.21
CA GLU A 72 1.83 2.77 16.56
C GLU A 72 1.07 2.44 17.87
N GLY A 73 0.24 1.39 17.82
CA GLY A 73 -0.60 0.96 18.93
C GLY A 73 -1.97 1.61 19.01
N GLU A 74 -2.28 2.63 18.20
CA GLU A 74 -3.61 3.24 18.15
C GLU A 74 -4.60 2.41 17.32
N ARG A 75 -5.90 2.58 17.61
CA ARG A 75 -6.96 1.97 16.79
C ARG A 75 -7.09 2.71 15.47
N VAL A 76 -7.14 1.97 14.37
CA VAL A 76 -7.09 2.54 13.01
C VAL A 76 -8.43 2.39 12.29
N ILE A 77 -8.75 3.35 11.42
CA ILE A 77 -9.68 3.18 10.31
C ILE A 77 -8.97 3.53 9.01
N ALA A 78 -9.32 2.84 7.93
CA ALA A 78 -8.85 3.18 6.60
C ALA A 78 -10.00 3.82 5.80
N ASN A 79 -9.79 5.01 5.26
CA ASN A 79 -10.68 5.64 4.30
C ASN A 79 -10.14 5.35 2.91
N TRP A 80 -10.90 4.58 2.14
CA TRP A 80 -10.57 4.14 0.80
C TRP A 80 -11.36 4.93 -0.23
N VAL A 81 -10.67 5.48 -1.24
CA VAL A 81 -11.26 6.19 -2.37
C VAL A 81 -10.97 5.39 -3.64
N PRO A 82 -11.94 4.63 -4.18
CA PRO A 82 -11.80 4.04 -5.50
C PRO A 82 -11.76 5.16 -6.55
N VAL A 83 -11.09 4.91 -7.68
CA VAL A 83 -10.83 5.89 -8.77
C VAL A 83 -12.09 6.60 -9.30
N SER A 84 -13.30 6.09 -9.03
CA SER A 84 -14.56 6.63 -9.54
C SER A 84 -15.74 6.44 -8.59
N SER A 85 -15.52 6.47 -7.27
CA SER A 85 -16.59 6.15 -6.30
C SER A 85 -16.48 6.95 -5.00
N PRO A 86 -17.56 6.99 -4.19
CA PRO A 86 -17.52 7.60 -2.88
C PRO A 86 -16.46 6.96 -1.97
N VAL A 87 -16.00 7.74 -0.99
CA VAL A 87 -15.08 7.25 0.04
C VAL A 87 -15.78 6.18 0.88
N GLN A 88 -15.11 5.05 1.08
CA GLN A 88 -15.54 3.97 1.96
C GLN A 88 -14.64 3.93 3.20
N SER A 89 -15.24 3.87 4.40
CA SER A 89 -14.49 3.59 5.62
C SER A 89 -14.43 2.08 5.88
N VAL A 90 -13.23 1.57 6.11
CA VAL A 90 -12.93 0.20 6.50
C VAL A 90 -12.47 0.20 7.96
N ARG A 91 -13.22 -0.47 8.81
CA ARG A 91 -12.98 -0.59 10.25
C ARG A 91 -12.50 -1.99 10.61
N GLU A 92 -12.17 -2.18 11.88
CA GLU A 92 -11.79 -3.48 12.41
C GLU A 92 -12.87 -4.54 12.16
N GLY A 93 -12.44 -5.72 11.68
CA GLY A 93 -13.34 -6.82 11.29
C GLY A 93 -14.05 -6.62 9.95
N GLN A 94 -13.85 -5.50 9.26
CA GLN A 94 -14.35 -5.28 7.91
C GLN A 94 -13.25 -5.53 6.88
N VAL A 95 -13.68 -5.91 5.68
CA VAL A 95 -12.81 -6.09 4.52
C VAL A 95 -13.38 -5.30 3.35
N ALA A 96 -12.54 -4.49 2.73
CA ALA A 96 -12.78 -3.96 1.39
C ALA A 96 -11.76 -4.56 0.42
N TYR A 97 -11.92 -4.31 -0.87
CA TYR A 97 -10.98 -4.75 -1.88
C TYR A 97 -10.55 -3.56 -2.73
N ALA A 98 -9.25 -3.51 -3.00
CA ALA A 98 -8.68 -2.61 -3.99
C ALA A 98 -8.01 -3.43 -5.07
N THR A 99 -7.66 -2.76 -6.17
CA THR A 99 -7.09 -3.42 -7.34
C THR A 99 -5.69 -2.91 -7.57
N ALA A 100 -4.71 -3.80 -7.54
CA ALA A 100 -3.34 -3.49 -7.92
C ALA A 100 -3.26 -3.04 -9.39
N LEU A 101 -2.19 -2.36 -9.80
CA LEU A 101 -1.94 -2.07 -11.22
C LEU A 101 -1.78 -3.34 -12.05
N SER A 102 -1.28 -4.42 -11.44
CA SER A 102 -1.24 -5.76 -12.03
C SER A 102 -2.63 -6.37 -12.29
N GLY A 103 -3.70 -5.78 -11.75
CA GLY A 103 -5.08 -6.29 -11.83
C GLY A 103 -5.48 -7.22 -10.69
N ALA A 104 -4.55 -7.60 -9.81
CA ALA A 104 -4.86 -8.45 -8.67
C ALA A 104 -5.75 -7.73 -7.63
N PRO A 105 -6.80 -8.39 -7.11
CA PRO A 105 -7.56 -7.87 -5.97
C PRO A 105 -6.74 -8.03 -4.69
N LEU A 106 -6.64 -6.96 -3.91
CA LEU A 106 -5.96 -6.92 -2.62
C LEU A 106 -6.97 -6.59 -1.51
N PRO A 107 -7.14 -7.45 -0.49
CA PRO A 107 -7.98 -7.13 0.65
C PRO A 107 -7.37 -5.96 1.45
N LEU A 108 -8.20 -4.98 1.78
CA LEU A 108 -7.91 -3.93 2.74
C LEU A 108 -8.62 -4.28 4.02
N ARG A 109 -7.86 -4.36 5.12
CA ARG A 109 -8.38 -4.77 6.42
C ARG A 109 -7.67 -4.02 7.52
N VAL A 110 -8.39 -3.81 8.61
CA VAL A 110 -7.82 -3.36 9.88
C VAL A 110 -8.01 -4.47 10.90
N GLU A 111 -6.93 -4.85 11.57
CA GLU A 111 -6.93 -5.89 12.60
C GLU A 111 -5.97 -5.53 13.72
N LYS A 112 -6.45 -5.59 14.97
CA LYS A 112 -5.64 -5.37 16.19
C LYS A 112 -4.86 -4.06 16.13
N GLY A 113 -5.50 -2.99 15.69
CA GLY A 113 -4.87 -1.67 15.55
C GLY A 113 -3.85 -1.54 14.41
N SER A 114 -3.80 -2.49 13.47
CA SER A 114 -2.92 -2.44 12.31
C SER A 114 -3.70 -2.47 11.01
N ALA A 115 -3.31 -1.65 10.03
CA ALA A 115 -3.88 -1.67 8.68
C ALA A 115 -3.04 -2.56 7.76
N TYR A 116 -3.72 -3.29 6.88
CA TYR A 116 -3.09 -4.18 5.91
C TYR A 116 -3.68 -3.92 4.53
N ILE A 117 -2.84 -4.04 3.51
CA ILE A 117 -3.25 -4.16 2.12
C ILE A 117 -2.66 -5.48 1.63
N GLY A 118 -3.50 -6.38 1.14
CA GLY A 118 -3.09 -7.74 0.88
C GLY A 118 -2.60 -8.43 2.15
N ARG A 119 -1.43 -9.03 2.08
CA ARG A 119 -0.76 -9.65 3.24
C ARG A 119 0.18 -8.72 3.99
N ALA A 120 0.54 -7.57 3.41
CA ALA A 120 1.53 -6.67 3.98
C ALA A 120 0.90 -5.72 4.99
N ARG A 121 1.54 -5.55 6.16
CA ARG A 121 1.10 -4.58 7.17
C ARG A 121 1.72 -3.23 6.86
N ILE A 122 0.92 -2.18 6.98
CA ILE A 122 1.42 -0.80 6.91
C ILE A 122 2.17 -0.46 8.19
N GLN A 123 3.40 0.05 8.05
CA GLN A 123 4.24 0.44 9.16
C GLN A 123 3.98 1.88 9.61
N GLY A 124 3.52 2.03 10.85
CA GLY A 124 3.50 3.31 11.59
C GLY A 124 2.76 4.46 10.91
N ALA A 125 3.18 5.69 11.25
CA ALA A 125 2.63 6.96 10.74
C ALA A 125 3.06 7.29 9.30
N THR A 126 3.74 6.38 8.59
CA THR A 126 4.55 6.69 7.39
C THR A 126 3.73 6.93 6.12
N GLY A 127 2.42 7.11 6.26
CA GLY A 127 1.54 7.50 5.17
C GLY A 127 1.78 8.93 4.74
N PHE A 128 2.50 9.16 3.64
CA PHE A 128 2.49 10.46 2.98
C PHE A 128 1.25 10.53 2.08
N VAL A 129 0.29 11.35 2.48
CA VAL A 129 -0.84 11.70 1.63
C VAL A 129 -0.45 12.94 0.83
N VAL A 130 -0.35 12.78 -0.48
CA VAL A 130 0.00 13.86 -1.41
C VAL A 130 -1.18 14.13 -2.34
N LEU A 131 -1.17 15.29 -3.02
CA LEU A 131 -2.16 15.57 -4.07
C LEU A 131 -2.02 14.51 -5.16
N GLY A 132 -3.01 13.61 -5.26
CA GLY A 132 -3.06 12.51 -6.24
C GLY A 132 -2.65 11.13 -5.71
N GLY A 133 -2.45 10.94 -4.40
CA GLY A 133 -2.24 9.59 -3.88
C GLY A 133 -1.73 9.47 -2.44
N SER A 134 -1.35 8.26 -2.08
CA SER A 134 -0.79 7.90 -0.77
C SER A 134 0.41 6.99 -0.94
N VAL A 135 1.40 7.12 -0.07
CA VAL A 135 2.58 6.24 -0.03
C VAL A 135 2.71 5.69 1.38
N PHE A 136 2.84 4.37 1.51
CA PHE A 136 3.00 3.68 2.79
C PHE A 136 4.23 2.80 2.78
N VAL A 137 4.98 2.78 3.88
CA VAL A 137 5.98 1.75 4.14
C VAL A 137 5.27 0.50 4.64
N VAL A 138 5.70 -0.68 4.18
CA VAL A 138 5.11 -1.97 4.58
C VAL A 138 6.17 -2.98 5.02
N ASP A 139 5.79 -3.89 5.92
CA ASP A 139 6.70 -4.95 6.43
C ASP A 139 6.72 -6.23 5.58
N GLY A 140 6.14 -6.18 4.38
CA GLY A 140 6.05 -7.31 3.46
C GLY A 140 6.56 -6.98 2.06
N CYS A 141 7.51 -7.77 1.56
CA CYS A 141 8.05 -7.63 0.20
C CYS A 141 7.09 -8.12 -0.90
N VAL A 142 6.09 -8.89 -0.53
CA VAL A 142 5.07 -9.40 -1.44
C VAL A 142 3.75 -9.12 -0.77
N ILE A 143 2.82 -8.62 -1.56
CA ILE A 143 1.59 -8.00 -1.09
C ILE A 143 0.39 -8.81 -1.57
#